data_AF-A0A1S2M182-F1
#
_entry.id   AF-A0A1S2M182-F1
#
_cell.length_a   1.000
_cell.length_b   1.000
_cell.length_c   1.000
_cell.angle_alpha   90.00
_cell.angle_beta   90.00
_cell.angle_gamma   90.00
#
_symmetry.space_group_name_H-M   'P 1'
#
loop_
_entity.id
_entity.type
_entity.pdbx_description
1 polymer ?
#
loop_
_entity_poly.entity_id
_entity_poly.type
_entity_poly.pdbx_seq_one_letter_code
_entity_poly.pdbx_strand_id
1 'polypeptide(L)'
;MKRYFNNRGYTLIIVLLTIVLISLFSLMLIPKALSTSLQVNKSEGMAQAKDLSEMGIHYAHAYFENIVNLAIEQAKADPGFINQTVNHDLLFCENFISLLPIEQTFAEKSINNSAYYYKVSFEKEVNDFFTNCSGFQEIILPIESIGKVDNNSNSEKLIRANFVVENEGEKSIIGPCQGEICPPPPPPENLPFNIINTEINLSGQTVSNYIYTSPKFTQSVVLAGNSRLIVGGNAWVSGSSLRFNGNNAELIVGGNAYFTSPIDFRGNGNKICIRGTAYLYDHIEKKWNVYDVPQFIKSCSGVNEIGYFYDINQWKINEDIDVYY
;
A
#
# COMPACT_ATOMS: atom_id res chain seq x y z
N MET A 1 -23.13 -50.97 85.83
CA MET A 1 -23.86 -50.52 84.63
C MET A 1 -23.18 -51.11 83.39
N LYS A 2 -23.81 -52.06 82.70
CA LYS A 2 -23.28 -52.61 81.43
C LYS A 2 -23.57 -51.61 80.30
N ARG A 3 -22.53 -50.99 79.75
CA ARG A 3 -22.64 -50.16 78.54
C ARG A 3 -22.80 -51.09 77.33
N TYR A 4 -23.99 -51.11 76.74
CA TYR A 4 -24.21 -51.76 75.45
C TYR A 4 -23.60 -50.87 74.37
N PHE A 5 -22.48 -51.29 73.80
CA PHE A 5 -21.88 -50.64 72.64
C PHE A 5 -22.64 -51.06 71.37
N ASN A 6 -23.51 -50.20 70.87
CA ASN A 6 -24.25 -50.42 69.63
C ASN A 6 -23.36 -50.15 68.40
N ASN A 7 -22.38 -51.04 68.18
CA ASN A 7 -21.43 -50.90 67.09
C ASN A 7 -22.08 -51.12 65.72
N ARG A 8 -23.19 -51.88 65.64
CA ARG A 8 -23.88 -52.18 64.38
C ARG A 8 -24.73 -51.02 63.87
N GLY A 9 -25.45 -50.32 64.77
CA GLY A 9 -26.26 -49.16 64.39
C GLY A 9 -25.44 -47.94 63.99
N TYR A 10 -24.34 -47.68 64.71
CA TYR A 10 -23.44 -46.55 64.40
C TYR A 10 -22.74 -46.72 63.04
N THR A 11 -22.29 -47.95 62.73
CA THR A 11 -21.68 -48.26 61.43
C THR A 11 -22.66 -48.05 60.28
N LEU A 12 -23.92 -48.46 60.44
CA LEU A 12 -24.96 -48.25 59.41
C LEU A 12 -25.20 -46.75 59.14
N ILE A 13 -25.30 -45.95 60.20
CA ILE A 13 -25.50 -44.50 60.08
C ILE A 13 -24.31 -43.83 59.40
N ILE A 14 -23.08 -44.20 59.78
CA ILE A 14 -21.87 -43.66 59.12
C ILE A 14 -21.87 -44.00 57.64
N VAL A 15 -22.12 -45.26 57.29
CA VAL A 15 -22.12 -45.70 55.88
C VAL A 15 -23.16 -44.92 55.08
N LEU A 16 -24.39 -44.79 55.62
CA LEU A 16 -25.46 -44.03 54.97
C LEU A 16 -25.10 -42.55 54.81
N LEU A 17 -24.52 -41.93 55.85
CA LEU A 17 -24.02 -40.56 55.81
C LEU A 17 -22.91 -40.39 54.77
N THR A 18 -21.96 -41.32 54.69
CA THR A 18 -20.87 -41.28 53.70
C THR A 18 -21.39 -41.41 52.28
N ILE A 19 -22.37 -42.28 52.03
CA ILE A 19 -22.98 -42.43 50.69
C ILE A 19 -23.70 -41.15 50.28
N VAL A 20 -24.42 -40.50 51.21
CA VAL A 20 -25.09 -39.22 50.95
C VAL A 20 -24.07 -38.11 50.66
N LEU A 21 -23.00 -38.02 51.44
CA LEU A 21 -21.91 -37.05 51.22
C LEU A 21 -21.24 -37.24 49.87
N ILE A 22 -20.86 -38.47 49.52
CA ILE A 22 -20.25 -38.80 48.22
C ILE A 22 -21.21 -38.46 47.08
N SER A 23 -22.51 -38.76 47.22
CA SER A 23 -23.51 -38.47 46.20
C SER A 23 -23.67 -36.96 45.99
N LEU A 24 -23.75 -36.17 47.05
CA LEU A 24 -23.86 -34.70 46.97
C LEU A 24 -22.63 -34.08 46.31
N PHE A 25 -21.43 -34.51 46.69
CA PHE A 25 -20.19 -34.02 46.07
C PHE A 25 -20.07 -34.43 44.61
N SER A 26 -20.41 -35.68 44.27
CA SER A 26 -20.37 -36.17 42.88
C SER A 26 -21.33 -35.38 41.98
N LEU A 27 -22.56 -35.13 42.46
CA LEU A 27 -23.56 -34.31 41.76
C LEU A 27 -23.09 -32.87 41.53
N MET A 28 -22.29 -32.30 42.44
CA MET A 28 -21.75 -30.94 42.28
C MET A 28 -20.53 -30.87 41.36
N LEU A 29 -19.71 -31.93 41.29
CA LEU A 29 -18.46 -31.93 40.53
C LEU A 29 -18.66 -32.24 39.04
N ILE A 30 -19.58 -33.16 38.70
CA ILE A 30 -19.79 -33.59 37.30
C ILE A 30 -20.21 -32.42 36.39
N PRO A 31 -21.20 -31.57 36.74
CA PRO A 31 -21.61 -30.47 35.88
C PRO A 31 -20.50 -29.42 35.71
N LYS A 32 -19.68 -29.21 36.75
CA LYS A 32 -18.53 -28.28 36.67
C LYS A 32 -17.48 -28.81 35.71
N ALA A 33 -17.09 -30.07 35.82
CA ALA A 33 -16.10 -30.68 34.93
C ALA A 33 -16.56 -30.68 33.47
N LEU A 34 -17.83 -31.03 33.21
CA LEU A 34 -18.40 -30.98 31.86
C LEU A 34 -18.51 -29.55 31.31
N SER A 35 -18.96 -28.59 32.13
CA SER A 35 -19.05 -27.18 31.72
C SER A 35 -17.67 -26.60 31.40
N THR A 36 -16.66 -26.87 32.22
CA THR A 36 -15.28 -26.46 31.95
C THR A 36 -14.75 -27.08 30.66
N SER A 37 -14.98 -28.38 30.43
CA SER A 37 -14.55 -29.04 29.19
C SER A 37 -15.22 -28.43 27.94
N LEU A 38 -16.52 -28.14 27.99
CA LEU A 38 -17.24 -27.48 26.89
C LEU A 38 -16.74 -26.05 26.66
N GLN A 39 -16.45 -25.29 27.72
CA GLN A 39 -15.89 -23.94 27.60
C GLN A 39 -14.48 -23.95 27.00
N VAL A 40 -13.63 -24.90 27.41
CA VAL A 40 -12.29 -25.07 26.83
C VAL A 40 -12.39 -25.41 25.35
N ASN A 41 -13.22 -26.39 24.98
CA ASN A 41 -13.39 -26.78 23.57
C ASN A 41 -13.93 -25.63 22.70
N LYS A 42 -14.86 -24.82 23.25
CA LYS A 42 -15.38 -23.64 22.55
C LYS A 42 -14.32 -22.55 22.43
N SER A 43 -13.53 -22.31 23.48
CA SER A 43 -12.44 -21.34 23.47
C SER A 43 -11.34 -21.74 22.47
N GLU A 44 -11.00 -23.03 22.43
CA GLU A 44 -10.03 -23.58 21.47
C GLU A 44 -10.57 -23.51 20.04
N GLY A 45 -11.82 -23.88 19.81
CA GLY A 45 -12.47 -23.77 18.49
C GLY A 45 -12.53 -22.32 17.99
N MET A 46 -12.79 -21.36 18.89
CA MET A 46 -12.78 -19.93 18.55
C MET A 46 -11.37 -19.43 18.25
N ALA A 47 -10.36 -19.87 19.01
CA ALA A 47 -8.96 -19.54 18.72
C ALA A 47 -8.53 -20.10 17.36
N GLN A 48 -8.84 -21.37 17.08
CA GLN A 48 -8.55 -22.00 15.78
C GLN A 48 -9.30 -21.32 14.63
N ALA A 49 -10.58 -20.96 14.81
CA ALA A 49 -11.34 -20.23 13.80
C ALA A 49 -10.73 -18.85 13.52
N LYS A 50 -10.28 -18.15 14.57
CA LYS A 50 -9.56 -16.88 14.45
C LYS A 50 -8.25 -17.06 13.66
N ASP A 51 -7.43 -18.02 14.05
CA ASP A 51 -6.14 -18.28 13.37
C ASP A 51 -6.36 -18.63 11.89
N LEU A 52 -7.41 -19.40 11.56
CA LEU A 52 -7.79 -19.70 10.18
C LEU A 52 -8.18 -18.45 9.37
N SER A 53 -8.93 -17.54 9.98
CA SER A 53 -9.28 -16.26 9.34
C SER A 53 -8.05 -15.40 9.10
N GLU A 54 -7.12 -15.33 10.07
CA GLU A 54 -5.86 -14.59 9.92
C GLU A 54 -5.00 -15.20 8.80
N MET A 55 -4.90 -16.53 8.72
CA MET A 55 -4.25 -17.22 7.60
C MET A 55 -4.90 -16.89 6.25
N GLY A 56 -6.24 -16.79 6.22
CA GLY A 56 -6.97 -16.40 5.01
C GLY A 56 -6.63 -14.98 4.55
N ILE A 57 -6.51 -14.03 5.47
CA ILE A 57 -6.04 -12.66 5.18
C ILE A 57 -4.61 -12.68 4.62
N HIS A 58 -3.68 -13.40 5.25
CA HIS A 58 -2.30 -13.50 4.72
C HIS A 58 -2.23 -14.15 3.35
N TYR A 59 -3.05 -15.18 3.10
CA TYR A 59 -3.15 -15.80 1.78
C TYR A 59 -3.65 -14.80 0.73
N ALA A 60 -4.68 -14.01 1.08
CA ALA A 60 -5.20 -12.98 0.20
C ALA A 60 -4.13 -11.91 -0.10
N HIS A 61 -3.40 -11.47 0.92
CA HIS A 61 -2.32 -10.48 0.77
C HIS A 61 -1.26 -10.93 -0.24
N ALA A 62 -0.70 -12.14 -0.06
CA ALA A 62 0.27 -12.70 -1.00
C ALA A 62 -0.29 -12.89 -2.42
N TYR A 63 -1.57 -13.22 -2.53
CA TYR A 63 -2.25 -13.33 -3.82
C TYR A 63 -2.35 -11.98 -4.53
N PHE A 64 -2.77 -10.92 -3.82
CA PHE A 64 -2.86 -9.56 -4.37
C PHE A 64 -1.49 -8.96 -4.67
N GLU A 65 -0.47 -9.23 -3.85
CA GLU A 65 0.91 -8.85 -4.13
C GLU A 65 1.37 -9.41 -5.49
N ASN A 66 1.08 -10.68 -5.77
CA ASN A 66 1.36 -11.27 -7.06
C ASN A 66 0.57 -10.61 -8.21
N ILE A 67 -0.70 -10.23 -7.99
CA ILE A 67 -1.47 -9.47 -8.98
C ILE A 67 -0.82 -8.10 -9.26
N VAL A 68 -0.41 -7.37 -8.22
CA VAL A 68 0.29 -6.08 -8.37
C VAL A 68 1.53 -6.25 -9.24
N ASN A 69 2.37 -7.25 -8.93
CA ASN A 69 3.57 -7.53 -9.72
C ASN A 69 3.25 -7.86 -11.19
N LEU A 70 2.24 -8.69 -11.44
CA LEU A 70 1.80 -9.01 -12.80
C LEU A 70 1.25 -7.79 -13.55
N ALA A 71 0.49 -6.92 -12.88
CA ALA A 71 -0.03 -5.69 -13.47
C ALA A 71 1.12 -4.74 -13.88
N ILE A 72 2.16 -4.63 -13.04
CA ILE A 72 3.37 -3.86 -13.34
C ILE A 72 4.09 -4.44 -14.56
N GLU A 73 4.28 -5.77 -14.62
CA GLU A 73 4.94 -6.43 -15.75
C GLU A 73 4.18 -6.24 -17.07
N GLN A 74 2.85 -6.38 -17.05
CA GLN A 74 2.01 -6.18 -18.23
C GLN A 74 2.04 -4.73 -18.70
N ALA A 75 1.99 -3.78 -17.77
CA ALA A 75 2.06 -2.37 -18.11
C ALA A 75 3.42 -1.98 -18.72
N LYS A 76 4.53 -2.54 -18.23
CA LYS A 76 5.86 -2.35 -18.84
C LYS A 76 5.99 -2.96 -20.23
N ALA A 77 5.24 -4.03 -20.51
CA ALA A 77 5.26 -4.71 -21.80
C ALA A 77 4.46 -3.95 -22.88
N ASP A 78 3.63 -2.97 -22.51
CA ASP A 78 2.84 -2.21 -23.46
C ASP A 78 3.73 -1.32 -24.36
N PRO A 79 3.53 -1.30 -25.69
CA PRO A 79 4.31 -0.46 -26.60
C PRO A 79 4.19 1.04 -26.30
N GLY A 80 3.05 1.48 -25.77
CA GLY A 80 2.80 2.86 -25.36
C GLY A 80 3.59 3.28 -24.12
N PHE A 81 3.92 2.33 -23.24
CA PHE A 81 4.84 2.55 -22.12
C PHE A 81 6.26 2.83 -22.64
N ILE A 82 6.75 2.00 -23.57
CA ILE A 82 8.10 2.14 -24.17
C ILE A 82 8.22 3.48 -24.91
N ASN A 83 7.18 3.85 -25.66
CA ASN A 83 7.15 5.09 -26.43
C ASN A 83 6.73 6.32 -25.61
N GLN A 84 6.43 6.15 -24.31
CA GLN A 84 5.96 7.21 -23.40
C GLN A 84 4.74 7.98 -23.92
N THR A 85 3.85 7.31 -24.64
CA THR A 85 2.65 7.93 -25.22
C THR A 85 1.43 7.79 -24.32
N VAL A 86 1.50 6.96 -23.27
CA VAL A 86 0.37 6.61 -22.40
C VAL A 86 0.72 6.93 -20.95
N ASN A 87 -0.29 7.26 -20.16
CA ASN A 87 -0.15 7.41 -18.71
C ASN A 87 0.10 6.04 -18.07
N HIS A 88 1.24 5.89 -17.39
CA HIS A 88 1.67 4.63 -16.80
C HIS A 88 0.77 4.16 -15.66
N ASP A 89 0.20 5.07 -14.87
CA ASP A 89 -0.68 4.73 -13.75
C ASP A 89 -2.07 4.32 -14.23
N LEU A 90 -2.55 4.94 -15.31
CA LEU A 90 -3.76 4.50 -16.00
C LEU A 90 -3.58 3.05 -16.48
N LEU A 91 -2.46 2.77 -17.14
CA LEU A 91 -2.16 1.44 -17.67
C LEU A 91 -1.98 0.40 -16.56
N PHE A 92 -1.29 0.74 -15.46
CA PHE A 92 -1.21 -0.12 -14.27
C PHE A 92 -2.60 -0.42 -13.71
N CYS A 93 -3.44 0.59 -13.52
CA CYS A 93 -4.79 0.43 -12.97
C CYS A 93 -5.67 -0.43 -13.86
N GLU A 94 -5.67 -0.18 -15.18
CA GLU A 94 -6.44 -0.98 -16.13
C GLU A 94 -6.01 -2.46 -16.11
N ASN A 95 -4.70 -2.72 -16.12
CA ASN A 95 -4.17 -4.08 -16.01
C ASN A 95 -4.50 -4.71 -14.65
N PHE A 96 -4.32 -3.96 -13.55
CA PHE A 96 -4.64 -4.42 -12.20
C PHE A 96 -6.12 -4.82 -12.08
N ILE A 97 -7.04 -3.95 -12.48
CA ILE A 97 -8.49 -4.23 -12.49
C ILE A 97 -8.82 -5.43 -13.38
N SER A 98 -8.16 -5.59 -14.53
CA SER A 98 -8.39 -6.71 -15.43
C SER A 98 -7.95 -8.07 -14.85
N LEU A 99 -6.95 -8.05 -13.97
CA LEU A 99 -6.41 -9.23 -13.28
C LEU A 99 -7.18 -9.58 -12.01
N LEU A 100 -8.00 -8.65 -11.50
CA LEU A 100 -8.89 -8.93 -10.37
C LEU A 100 -9.90 -10.02 -10.76
N PRO A 101 -10.17 -10.99 -9.87
CA PRO A 101 -11.18 -11.99 -10.13
C PRO A 101 -12.54 -11.32 -10.36
N ILE A 102 -13.30 -11.82 -11.34
CA ILE A 102 -14.65 -11.32 -11.61
C ILE A 102 -15.61 -11.70 -10.47
N GLU A 103 -15.34 -12.81 -9.79
CA GLU A 103 -16.15 -13.32 -8.67
C GLU A 103 -15.59 -12.84 -7.32
N GLN A 104 -16.47 -12.29 -6.47
CA GLN A 104 -16.16 -11.70 -5.16
C GLN A 104 -15.73 -12.71 -4.08
N THR A 105 -15.65 -14.00 -4.41
CA THR A 105 -15.29 -15.06 -3.47
C THR A 105 -14.03 -15.77 -3.95
N PHE A 106 -12.97 -15.63 -3.17
CA PHE A 106 -11.77 -16.43 -3.32
C PHE A 106 -12.01 -17.85 -2.80
N ALA A 107 -11.31 -18.78 -3.44
CA ALA A 107 -11.33 -20.21 -3.21
C ALA A 107 -11.51 -20.61 -1.73
N GLU A 108 -12.45 -21.52 -1.48
CA GLU A 108 -12.53 -22.25 -0.23
C GLU A 108 -11.35 -23.22 -0.17
N LYS A 109 -10.40 -22.98 0.73
CA LYS A 109 -9.21 -23.83 0.88
C LYS A 109 -9.31 -24.60 2.19
N SER A 110 -9.37 -25.93 2.08
CA SER A 110 -9.27 -26.82 3.23
C SER A 110 -7.81 -27.08 3.59
N ILE A 111 -7.49 -27.09 4.88
CA ILE A 111 -6.14 -27.39 5.38
C ILE A 111 -6.17 -28.80 5.97
N ASN A 112 -5.56 -29.76 5.28
CA ASN A 112 -5.33 -31.15 5.71
C ASN A 112 -6.57 -32.02 6.05
N ASN A 113 -7.75 -31.44 6.26
CA ASN A 113 -8.99 -32.13 6.59
C ASN A 113 -10.19 -31.22 6.23
N SER A 114 -11.30 -31.77 5.76
CA SER A 114 -12.49 -31.00 5.33
C SER A 114 -13.16 -30.22 6.47
N ALA A 115 -12.77 -30.46 7.72
CA ALA A 115 -13.31 -29.80 8.91
C ALA A 115 -12.70 -28.42 9.21
N TYR A 116 -11.61 -28.05 8.53
CA TYR A 116 -10.92 -26.77 8.69
C TYR A 116 -10.80 -26.07 7.35
N TYR A 117 -11.50 -24.96 7.19
CA TYR A 117 -11.41 -24.14 5.99
C TYR A 117 -11.50 -22.67 6.34
N TYR A 118 -10.93 -21.86 5.45
CA TYR A 118 -11.18 -20.43 5.42
C TYR A 118 -11.80 -20.08 4.07
N LYS A 119 -12.71 -19.10 4.08
CA LYS A 119 -13.26 -18.47 2.89
C LYS A 119 -12.82 -17.02 2.91
N VAL A 120 -12.22 -16.56 1.82
CA VAL A 120 -11.91 -15.15 1.64
C VAL A 120 -12.91 -14.59 0.64
N SER A 121 -13.49 -13.44 0.95
CA SER A 121 -14.25 -12.63 0.02
C SER A 121 -13.68 -11.23 -0.03
N PHE A 122 -13.88 -10.55 -1.15
CA PHE A 122 -13.53 -9.15 -1.30
C PHE A 122 -14.72 -8.44 -1.90
N GLU A 123 -14.99 -7.25 -1.39
CA GLU A 123 -16.07 -6.45 -1.94
C GLU A 123 -15.57 -5.75 -3.19
N LYS A 124 -16.24 -5.97 -4.32
CA LYS A 124 -15.97 -5.24 -5.57
C LYS A 124 -16.60 -3.84 -5.54
N GLU A 125 -17.22 -3.40 -4.44
CA GLU A 125 -17.51 -1.99 -4.19
C GLU A 125 -16.20 -1.25 -3.91
N VAL A 126 -15.30 -1.31 -4.87
CA VAL A 126 -14.21 -0.38 -5.00
C VAL A 126 -14.90 0.93 -5.36
N ASN A 127 -14.84 1.92 -4.47
CA ASN A 127 -15.49 3.24 -4.63
C ASN A 127 -15.45 3.70 -6.10
N ASP A 128 -16.49 4.40 -6.59
CA ASP A 128 -16.68 4.85 -8.00
C ASP A 128 -15.43 5.39 -8.74
N PHE A 129 -14.37 5.77 -8.02
CA PHE A 129 -13.02 6.08 -8.48
C PHE A 129 -12.36 5.01 -9.40
N PHE A 130 -12.75 3.74 -9.35
CA PHE A 130 -12.13 2.70 -10.19
C PHE A 130 -12.63 2.65 -11.62
N THR A 131 -13.76 3.30 -11.92
CA THR A 131 -14.36 3.20 -13.25
C THR A 131 -13.58 3.99 -14.32
N ASN A 132 -12.70 4.91 -13.93
CA ASN A 132 -11.96 5.74 -14.88
C ASN A 132 -10.43 5.68 -14.73
N CYS A 133 -9.89 4.94 -13.74
CA CYS A 133 -8.45 4.79 -13.48
C CYS A 133 -7.64 6.11 -13.55
N SER A 134 -8.30 7.23 -13.25
CA SER A 134 -7.73 8.56 -13.46
C SER A 134 -7.49 9.27 -12.12
N GLY A 135 -6.25 9.69 -11.88
CA GLY A 135 -5.90 10.51 -10.72
C GLY A 135 -5.99 9.82 -9.36
N PHE A 136 -5.95 8.49 -9.29
CA PHE A 136 -5.91 7.76 -8.03
C PHE A 136 -4.51 7.81 -7.39
N GLN A 137 -4.46 7.85 -6.06
CA GLN A 137 -3.22 7.80 -5.28
C GLN A 137 -3.00 6.42 -4.67
N GLU A 138 -4.10 5.81 -4.26
CA GLU A 138 -4.14 4.54 -3.56
C GLU A 138 -5.39 3.78 -4.00
N ILE A 139 -5.29 2.46 -3.92
CA ILE A 139 -6.35 1.52 -4.20
C ILE A 139 -6.64 0.77 -2.91
N ILE A 140 -7.83 0.96 -2.34
CA ILE A 140 -8.24 0.29 -1.10
C ILE A 140 -9.10 -0.91 -1.46
N LEU A 141 -8.67 -2.10 -1.03
CA LEU A 141 -9.35 -3.38 -1.23
C LEU A 141 -9.83 -3.91 0.11
N PRO A 142 -11.14 -3.84 0.40
CA PRO A 142 -11.71 -4.43 1.61
C PRO A 142 -11.78 -5.96 1.45
N ILE A 143 -11.13 -6.67 2.37
CA ILE A 143 -11.07 -8.12 2.41
C ILE A 143 -11.77 -8.64 3.65
N GLU A 144 -12.58 -9.67 3.47
CA GLU A 144 -13.22 -10.42 4.54
C GLU A 144 -12.70 -11.85 4.53
N SER A 145 -12.32 -12.38 5.70
CA SER A 145 -11.97 -13.79 5.85
C SER A 145 -12.79 -14.43 6.97
N ILE A 146 -13.42 -15.56 6.63
CA ILE A 146 -14.21 -16.38 7.55
C ILE A 146 -13.47 -17.70 7.74
N GLY A 147 -12.96 -17.91 8.95
CA GLY A 147 -12.39 -19.16 9.41
C GLY A 147 -13.44 -19.95 10.16
N LYS A 148 -13.59 -21.23 9.79
CA LYS A 148 -14.60 -22.11 10.39
C LYS A 148 -13.99 -23.44 10.81
N VAL A 149 -14.38 -23.89 12.01
CA VAL A 149 -14.00 -25.17 12.58
C VAL A 149 -15.27 -26.01 12.79
N ASP A 150 -15.46 -27.01 11.94
CA ASP A 150 -16.65 -27.88 11.96
C ASP A 150 -16.57 -29.03 12.99
N ASN A 151 -15.47 -29.10 13.76
CA ASN A 151 -15.33 -30.09 14.83
C ASN A 151 -16.09 -29.67 16.09
N ASN A 152 -17.36 -30.13 16.21
CA ASN A 152 -18.26 -30.07 17.38
C ASN A 152 -18.64 -28.70 17.97
N SER A 153 -17.91 -27.63 17.65
CA SER A 153 -18.11 -26.31 18.23
C SER A 153 -18.83 -25.32 17.31
N ASN A 154 -18.94 -25.63 16.00
CA ASN A 154 -19.40 -24.71 14.95
C ASN A 154 -18.82 -23.30 15.16
N SER A 155 -17.52 -23.25 15.46
CA SER A 155 -16.85 -21.98 15.72
C SER A 155 -16.53 -21.32 14.40
N GLU A 156 -17.03 -20.10 14.25
CA GLU A 156 -16.81 -19.26 13.08
C GLU A 156 -16.29 -17.91 13.57
N LYS A 157 -15.26 -17.41 12.91
CA LYS A 157 -14.74 -16.07 13.16
C LYS A 157 -14.61 -15.33 11.84
N LEU A 158 -15.29 -14.20 11.72
CA LEU A 158 -15.08 -13.22 10.66
C LEU A 158 -13.96 -12.26 11.08
N ILE A 159 -13.04 -12.00 10.17
CA ILE A 159 -12.01 -10.97 10.26
C ILE A 159 -12.09 -10.11 9.00
N ARG A 160 -11.91 -8.79 9.15
CA ARG A 160 -11.85 -7.85 8.04
C ARG A 160 -10.48 -7.21 7.97
N ALA A 161 -10.01 -6.92 6.77
CA ALA A 161 -8.78 -6.17 6.55
C ALA A 161 -8.94 -5.23 5.36
N ASN A 162 -8.17 -4.14 5.36
CA ASN A 162 -8.02 -3.29 4.19
C ASN A 162 -6.62 -3.45 3.62
N PHE A 163 -6.54 -3.82 2.35
CA PHE A 163 -5.29 -3.77 1.61
C PHE A 163 -5.23 -2.46 0.84
N VAL A 164 -4.14 -1.73 1.02
CA VAL A 164 -3.87 -0.48 0.34
C VAL A 164 -2.78 -0.76 -0.68
N VAL A 165 -3.15 -0.77 -1.96
CA VAL A 165 -2.21 -0.77 -3.08
C VAL A 165 -1.94 0.68 -3.42
N GLU A 166 -0.77 1.17 -3.04
CA GLU A 166 -0.37 2.55 -3.27
C GLU A 166 0.97 2.61 -3.97
N ASN A 167 1.23 3.77 -4.57
CA ASN A 167 2.56 4.04 -5.06
C ASN A 167 3.38 4.71 -3.96
N GLU A 168 4.42 4.04 -3.52
CA GLU A 168 5.36 4.54 -2.52
C GLU A 168 6.37 5.57 -3.05
N GLY A 169 6.29 5.90 -4.34
CA GLY A 169 7.04 7.00 -4.90
C GLY A 169 6.86 8.22 -4.03
N GLU A 170 7.97 8.92 -3.76
CA GLU A 170 8.06 9.93 -2.71
C GLU A 170 6.78 10.77 -2.66
N LYS A 171 5.92 10.48 -1.68
CA LYS A 171 4.70 11.24 -1.42
C LYS A 171 5.18 12.66 -1.26
N SER A 172 4.87 13.52 -2.23
CA SER A 172 5.21 14.94 -2.24
C SER A 172 4.93 15.48 -0.85
N ILE A 173 5.99 15.68 -0.06
CA ILE A 173 5.89 16.42 1.17
C ILE A 173 5.62 17.83 0.66
N ILE A 174 4.36 18.25 0.78
CA ILE A 174 3.89 19.52 0.23
C ILE A 174 4.65 20.62 0.98
N GLY A 175 5.76 21.05 0.39
CA GLY A 175 6.51 22.23 0.78
C GLY A 175 8.03 22.02 0.76
N PRO A 176 8.81 23.06 0.42
CA PRO A 176 10.22 23.08 0.80
C PRO A 176 10.30 22.81 2.31
N CYS A 177 11.20 21.95 2.81
CA CYS A 177 11.28 21.71 4.25
C CYS A 177 11.54 23.05 4.95
N GLN A 178 10.49 23.65 5.51
CA GLN A 178 10.57 24.94 6.19
C GLN A 178 10.82 24.66 7.66
N GLY A 179 12.09 24.49 8.03
CA GLY A 179 12.54 24.52 9.42
C GLY A 179 12.87 23.18 10.08
N GLU A 180 12.68 22.06 9.39
CA GLU A 180 13.18 20.74 9.84
C GLU A 180 14.28 20.24 8.89
N ILE A 181 15.25 19.51 9.45
CA ILE A 181 16.38 18.94 8.72
C ILE A 181 15.81 18.04 7.62
N CYS A 182 15.85 18.47 6.35
CA CYS A 182 15.49 17.58 5.25
C CYS A 182 16.41 16.36 5.31
N PRO A 183 15.88 15.14 5.21
CA PRO A 183 16.74 13.99 5.00
C PRO A 183 17.59 14.24 3.74
N PRO A 184 18.88 13.88 3.75
CA PRO A 184 19.70 13.95 2.55
C PRO A 184 19.02 13.10 1.46
N PRO A 185 18.90 13.62 0.22
CA PRO A 185 18.22 12.87 -0.82
C PRO A 185 18.95 11.56 -1.10
N PRO A 186 18.21 10.52 -1.54
CA PRO A 186 18.87 9.39 -2.19
C PRO A 186 19.69 9.93 -3.39
N PRO A 187 20.96 9.50 -3.55
CA PRO A 187 21.75 9.86 -4.71
C PRO A 187 20.98 9.53 -6.01
N PRO A 188 20.82 10.47 -6.95
CA PRO A 188 20.07 10.24 -8.18
C PRO A 188 20.68 9.11 -9.04
N GLU A 189 21.95 8.77 -8.84
CA GLU A 189 22.59 7.60 -9.45
C GLU A 189 21.91 6.28 -9.09
N ASN A 190 21.25 6.20 -7.94
CA ASN A 190 20.56 5.00 -7.47
C ASN A 190 19.09 4.94 -7.90
N LEU A 191 18.58 6.01 -8.53
CA LEU A 191 17.19 6.07 -8.97
C LEU A 191 17.08 5.54 -10.41
N PRO A 192 15.98 4.83 -10.74
CA PRO A 192 15.78 4.21 -12.06
C PRO A 192 15.37 5.24 -13.13
N PHE A 193 16.26 6.17 -13.48
CA PHE A 193 15.96 7.18 -14.50
C PHE A 193 15.99 6.62 -15.92
N ASN A 194 15.02 7.04 -16.73
CA ASN A 194 15.04 6.83 -18.18
C ASN A 194 15.96 7.86 -18.85
N ILE A 195 16.97 7.41 -19.58
CA ILE A 195 17.98 8.30 -20.15
C ILE A 195 17.44 8.96 -21.43
N ILE A 196 17.35 10.28 -21.40
CA ILE A 196 17.04 11.11 -22.58
C ILE A 196 18.35 11.75 -23.04
N ASN A 197 18.83 11.31 -24.20
CA ASN A 197 20.07 11.75 -24.84
C ASN A 197 19.86 12.72 -26.01
N THR A 198 18.63 13.19 -26.18
CA THR A 198 18.27 14.20 -27.18
C THR A 198 18.10 15.55 -26.50
N GLU A 199 18.47 16.61 -27.21
CA GLU A 199 18.16 17.97 -26.78
C GLU A 199 16.65 18.19 -26.81
N ILE A 200 16.11 18.76 -25.73
CA ILE A 200 14.70 19.17 -25.67
C ILE A 200 14.66 20.67 -25.90
N ASN A 201 14.15 21.09 -27.05
CA ASN A 201 13.99 22.49 -27.38
C ASN A 201 12.51 22.76 -27.70
N LEU A 202 11.78 23.24 -26.70
CA LEU A 202 10.37 23.59 -26.85
C LEU A 202 10.26 25.10 -27.09
N SER A 203 9.70 25.50 -28.22
CA SER A 203 9.49 26.90 -28.56
C SER A 203 8.13 27.09 -29.26
N GLY A 204 7.49 28.24 -29.04
CA GLY A 204 6.18 28.56 -29.65
C GLY A 204 5.17 29.08 -28.63
N GLN A 205 3.92 29.27 -29.08
CA GLN A 205 2.86 29.89 -28.27
C GLN A 205 2.10 28.92 -27.35
N THR A 206 2.18 27.59 -27.56
CA THR A 206 1.45 26.57 -26.78
C THR A 206 2.01 25.14 -26.96
N VAL A 207 3.32 24.95 -27.01
CA VAL A 207 3.90 23.59 -27.13
C VAL A 207 3.96 22.92 -25.76
N SER A 208 3.22 21.84 -25.57
CA SER A 208 3.31 20.99 -24.37
C SER A 208 3.97 19.67 -24.70
N ASN A 209 4.98 19.27 -23.92
CA ASN A 209 5.59 17.95 -24.00
C ASN A 209 5.41 17.23 -22.65
N TYR A 210 5.02 15.96 -22.73
CA TYR A 210 4.72 15.13 -21.57
C TYR A 210 5.72 13.98 -21.53
N ILE A 211 6.38 13.83 -20.38
CA ILE A 211 7.29 12.73 -20.09
C ILE A 211 6.74 12.03 -18.86
N TYR A 212 6.04 10.92 -19.06
CA TYR A 212 5.32 10.20 -17.98
C TYR A 212 6.24 9.37 -17.06
N THR A 213 7.55 9.46 -17.23
CA THR A 213 8.56 8.70 -16.46
C THR A 213 9.41 9.61 -15.59
N SER A 214 10.40 9.04 -14.92
CA SER A 214 11.51 9.76 -14.32
C SER A 214 12.67 9.92 -15.32
N PRO A 215 12.82 11.04 -16.05
CA PRO A 215 13.89 11.23 -17.03
C PRO A 215 15.22 11.68 -16.41
N LYS A 216 16.32 11.16 -16.96
CA LYS A 216 17.65 11.76 -16.87
C LYS A 216 17.99 12.44 -18.19
N PHE A 217 17.92 13.76 -18.20
CA PHE A 217 18.36 14.59 -19.33
C PHE A 217 19.89 14.67 -19.35
N THR A 218 20.49 14.11 -20.39
CA THR A 218 21.94 14.18 -20.62
C THR A 218 22.33 15.29 -21.60
N GLN A 219 21.34 15.92 -22.24
CA GLN A 219 21.51 17.08 -23.13
C GLN A 219 20.72 18.28 -22.61
N SER A 220 20.79 19.41 -23.33
CA SER A 220 20.14 20.66 -22.90
C SER A 220 18.63 20.59 -22.98
N VAL A 221 18.00 21.21 -21.98
CA VAL A 221 16.56 21.42 -21.95
C VAL A 221 16.33 22.92 -22.04
N VAL A 222 15.79 23.36 -23.18
CA VAL A 222 15.52 24.75 -23.49
C VAL A 222 14.01 24.93 -23.62
N LEU A 223 13.43 25.75 -22.75
CA LEU A 223 12.02 26.10 -22.75
C LEU A 223 11.88 27.56 -23.16
N ALA A 224 11.37 27.82 -24.37
CA ALA A 224 11.19 29.15 -24.93
C ALA A 224 9.71 29.45 -25.23
N GLY A 225 9.37 30.74 -25.38
CA GLY A 225 7.99 31.18 -25.63
C GLY A 225 7.05 30.89 -24.46
N ASN A 226 5.92 30.25 -24.74
CA ASN A 226 4.93 29.76 -23.77
C ASN A 226 4.90 28.21 -23.80
N SER A 227 6.09 27.59 -23.86
CA SER A 227 6.20 26.13 -23.85
C SER A 227 5.98 25.57 -22.45
N ARG A 228 5.53 24.32 -22.39
CA ARG A 228 5.33 23.57 -21.16
C ARG A 228 6.02 22.22 -21.26
N LEU A 229 6.87 21.90 -20.29
CA LEU A 229 7.43 20.56 -20.11
C LEU A 229 6.88 19.96 -18.82
N ILE A 230 6.22 18.82 -18.94
CA ILE A 230 5.66 18.09 -17.81
C ILE A 230 6.43 16.79 -17.66
N VAL A 231 6.98 16.58 -16.47
CA VAL A 231 7.66 15.36 -16.05
C VAL A 231 6.84 14.71 -14.96
N GLY A 232 6.49 13.45 -15.18
CA GLY A 232 5.64 12.69 -14.28
C GLY A 232 6.32 12.34 -12.97
N GLY A 233 7.51 11.74 -13.05
CA GLY A 233 8.27 11.30 -11.88
C GLY A 233 9.36 12.29 -11.47
N ASN A 234 10.52 11.73 -11.10
CA ASN A 234 11.72 12.50 -10.77
C ASN A 234 12.39 13.03 -12.05
N ALA A 235 12.93 14.24 -12.03
CA ALA A 235 13.70 14.80 -13.13
C ALA A 235 15.18 14.93 -12.76
N TRP A 236 16.11 14.42 -13.57
CA TRP A 236 17.54 14.67 -13.39
C TRP A 236 18.16 15.35 -14.61
N VAL A 237 18.59 16.59 -14.45
CA VAL A 237 19.31 17.35 -15.48
C VAL A 237 20.81 17.21 -15.25
N SER A 238 21.43 16.25 -15.96
CA SER A 238 22.78 15.76 -15.69
C SER A 238 23.89 16.32 -16.60
N GLY A 239 23.58 16.62 -17.86
CA GLY A 239 24.61 16.94 -18.86
C GLY A 239 24.73 18.42 -19.26
N SER A 240 23.76 19.28 -18.95
CA SER A 240 23.82 20.72 -19.26
C SER A 240 22.76 21.54 -18.51
N SER A 241 22.80 22.88 -18.64
CA SER A 241 21.85 23.79 -17.97
C SER A 241 20.42 23.61 -18.50
N LEU A 242 19.45 23.55 -17.58
CA LEU A 242 18.06 23.87 -17.89
C LEU A 242 17.95 25.38 -18.13
N ARG A 243 17.48 25.79 -19.31
CA ARG A 243 17.38 27.20 -19.70
C ARG A 243 15.96 27.57 -20.06
N PHE A 244 15.47 28.64 -19.45
CA PHE A 244 14.24 29.31 -19.88
C PHE A 244 14.62 30.49 -20.77
N ASN A 245 14.02 30.58 -21.96
CA ASN A 245 14.21 31.65 -22.95
C ASN A 245 12.86 32.31 -23.33
N GLY A 246 11.84 32.16 -22.49
CA GLY A 246 10.46 32.52 -22.77
C GLY A 246 9.91 33.62 -21.87
N ASN A 247 8.67 34.04 -22.17
CA ASN A 247 7.92 34.99 -21.35
C ASN A 247 6.89 34.30 -20.43
N ASN A 248 6.63 33.00 -20.61
CA ASN A 248 5.76 32.18 -19.75
C ASN A 248 6.07 30.68 -19.92
N ALA A 249 7.36 30.30 -20.05
CA ALA A 249 7.69 28.89 -20.15
C ALA A 249 7.52 28.20 -18.79
N GLU A 250 7.05 26.96 -18.80
CA GLU A 250 6.64 26.23 -17.60
C GLU A 250 7.30 24.85 -17.54
N LEU A 251 7.96 24.54 -16.42
CA LEU A 251 8.42 23.20 -16.09
C LEU A 251 7.61 22.69 -14.90
N ILE A 252 7.03 21.49 -15.04
CA ILE A 252 6.33 20.82 -13.96
C ILE A 252 6.95 19.45 -13.73
N VAL A 253 7.33 19.15 -12.49
CA VAL A 253 7.92 17.87 -12.08
C VAL A 253 7.07 17.28 -10.96
N GLY A 254 6.56 16.06 -11.16
CA GLY A 254 5.70 15.38 -10.20
C GLY A 254 6.43 14.77 -9.00
N GLY A 255 7.73 14.47 -9.13
CA GLY A 255 8.60 14.03 -8.03
C GLY A 255 9.67 15.05 -7.64
N ASN A 256 10.86 14.57 -7.28
CA ASN A 256 12.06 15.37 -7.03
C ASN A 256 12.72 15.85 -8.31
N ALA A 257 13.44 16.97 -8.24
CA ALA A 257 14.23 17.48 -9.35
C ALA A 257 15.70 17.62 -8.95
N TYR A 258 16.60 17.06 -9.74
CA TYR A 258 18.04 17.05 -9.53
C TYR A 258 18.72 17.86 -10.64
N PHE A 259 19.44 18.91 -10.28
CA PHE A 259 20.16 19.78 -11.20
C PHE A 259 21.67 19.73 -10.96
N THR A 260 22.45 19.43 -11.99
CA THR A 260 23.93 19.49 -11.90
C THR A 260 24.48 20.92 -12.03
N SER A 261 23.64 21.88 -12.42
CA SER A 261 23.98 23.29 -12.58
C SER A 261 22.76 24.15 -12.27
N PRO A 262 22.95 25.41 -11.82
CA PRO A 262 21.84 26.34 -11.62
C PRO A 262 21.01 26.54 -12.90
N ILE A 263 19.73 26.84 -12.71
CA ILE A 263 18.78 27.06 -13.80
C ILE A 263 19.01 28.46 -14.40
N ASP A 264 19.16 28.54 -15.72
CA ASP A 264 19.36 29.80 -16.46
C ASP A 264 18.00 30.39 -16.85
N PHE A 265 17.50 31.33 -16.05
CA PHE A 265 16.26 32.04 -16.32
C PHE A 265 16.51 33.27 -17.21
N ARG A 266 15.97 33.24 -18.43
CA ARG A 266 15.92 34.39 -19.34
C ARG A 266 14.48 34.71 -19.71
N GLY A 267 14.19 36.00 -19.81
CA GLY A 267 12.83 36.52 -19.96
C GLY A 267 12.09 36.62 -18.63
N ASN A 268 10.81 36.99 -18.69
CA ASN A 268 9.95 37.19 -17.52
C ASN A 268 8.89 36.09 -17.44
N GLY A 269 8.19 35.93 -16.31
CA GLY A 269 6.98 35.10 -16.24
C GLY A 269 7.16 33.57 -16.33
N ASN A 270 8.41 33.08 -16.41
CA ASN A 270 8.69 31.65 -16.37
C ASN A 270 8.27 31.03 -15.03
N LYS A 271 7.87 29.77 -15.06
CA LYS A 271 7.30 29.05 -13.93
C LYS A 271 7.98 27.71 -13.76
N ILE A 272 8.38 27.41 -12.54
CA ILE A 272 8.80 26.06 -12.17
C ILE A 272 7.92 25.59 -11.03
N CYS A 273 7.36 24.40 -11.20
CA CYS A 273 6.68 23.72 -10.13
C CYS A 273 7.24 22.31 -9.96
N ILE A 274 7.75 22.04 -8.76
CA ILE A 274 8.29 20.74 -8.38
C ILE A 274 7.49 20.32 -7.16
N ARG A 275 6.79 19.19 -7.25
CA ARG A 275 6.01 18.66 -6.14
C ARG A 275 6.89 18.11 -5.03
N GLY A 276 7.98 17.43 -5.38
CA GLY A 276 9.00 16.99 -4.43
C GLY A 276 9.95 18.12 -4.04
N THR A 277 11.19 17.76 -3.77
CA THR A 277 12.26 18.69 -3.45
C THR A 277 13.18 18.91 -4.66
N ALA A 278 13.61 20.15 -4.85
CA ALA A 278 14.65 20.50 -5.81
C ALA A 278 16.02 20.38 -5.17
N TYR A 279 16.98 19.77 -5.86
CA TYR A 279 18.35 19.60 -5.42
C TYR A 279 19.33 20.13 -6.45
N LEU A 280 20.40 20.78 -6.00
CA LEU A 280 21.50 21.27 -6.81
C LEU A 280 22.78 20.57 -6.35
N TYR A 281 23.51 20.03 -7.31
CA TYR A 281 24.79 19.38 -7.03
C TYR A 281 25.86 20.41 -6.70
N ASP A 282 26.45 20.30 -5.52
CA ASP A 282 27.62 21.08 -5.12
C ASP A 282 28.89 20.36 -5.57
N HIS A 283 29.55 20.92 -6.58
CA HIS A 283 30.79 20.36 -7.13
C HIS A 283 32.00 20.46 -6.19
N ILE A 284 31.96 21.36 -5.20
CA ILE A 284 33.03 21.55 -4.21
C ILE A 284 32.89 20.49 -3.12
N GLU A 285 31.68 20.37 -2.56
CA GLU A 285 31.39 19.44 -1.47
C GLU A 285 31.06 18.02 -1.96
N LYS A 286 30.86 17.85 -3.27
CA LYS A 286 30.46 16.60 -3.94
C LYS A 286 29.18 15.99 -3.36
N LYS A 287 28.21 16.83 -3.02
CA LYS A 287 26.94 16.42 -2.40
C LYS A 287 25.76 17.17 -3.01
N TRP A 288 24.57 16.58 -2.90
CA TRP A 288 23.32 17.21 -3.29
C TRP A 288 22.81 18.09 -2.17
N ASN A 289 22.61 19.38 -2.47
CA ASN A 289 22.06 20.35 -1.53
C ASN A 289 20.63 20.72 -1.96
N VAL A 290 19.76 20.99 -0.99
CA VAL A 290 18.42 21.53 -1.28
C VAL A 290 18.58 22.85 -2.05
N TYR A 291 17.86 22.96 -3.16
CA TYR A 291 17.96 24.09 -4.07
C TYR A 291 16.71 24.96 -3.97
N ASP A 292 16.87 26.17 -3.44
CA ASP A 292 15.82 27.18 -3.46
C ASP A 292 15.71 27.77 -4.87
N VAL A 293 14.84 27.18 -5.68
CA VAL A 293 14.68 27.52 -7.09
C VAL A 293 14.11 28.94 -7.21
N PRO A 294 14.79 29.87 -7.89
CA PRO A 294 14.22 31.17 -8.19
C PRO A 294 12.91 31.02 -8.98
N GLN A 295 11.90 31.85 -8.70
CA GLN A 295 10.58 31.77 -9.36
C GLN A 295 9.80 30.47 -9.09
N PHE A 296 10.11 29.77 -7.99
CA PHE A 296 9.31 28.64 -7.51
C PHE A 296 7.89 29.10 -7.17
N ILE A 297 6.90 28.49 -7.83
CA ILE A 297 5.50 28.71 -7.48
C ILE A 297 5.11 27.66 -6.45
N LYS A 298 4.71 28.11 -5.26
CA LYS A 298 4.32 27.24 -4.15
C LYS A 298 3.11 26.33 -4.44
N SER A 299 2.37 26.60 -5.52
CA SER A 299 1.21 25.81 -5.95
C SER A 299 1.19 25.70 -7.47
N CYS A 300 1.32 24.49 -8.01
CA CYS A 300 1.25 24.27 -9.45
C CYS A 300 -0.20 24.47 -9.92
N SER A 301 -0.52 25.56 -10.61
CA SER A 301 -1.84 25.69 -11.23
C SER A 301 -1.95 24.65 -12.35
N GLY A 302 -2.82 23.64 -12.21
CA GLY A 302 -2.90 22.51 -13.15
C GLY A 302 -2.55 21.13 -12.56
N VAL A 303 -2.34 21.02 -11.24
CA VAL A 303 -2.08 19.75 -10.53
C VAL A 303 -3.06 18.64 -10.94
N ASN A 304 -4.33 18.97 -11.17
CA ASN A 304 -5.36 17.98 -11.50
C ASN A 304 -5.25 17.44 -12.94
N GLU A 305 -4.59 18.17 -13.86
CA GLU A 305 -4.33 17.69 -15.23
C GLU A 305 -3.15 16.70 -15.26
N ILE A 306 -2.27 16.84 -14.27
CA ILE A 306 -1.07 16.04 -14.09
C ILE A 306 -1.49 15.00 -13.05
N GLY A 307 -2.23 13.98 -13.51
CA GLY A 307 -2.45 12.78 -12.72
C GLY A 307 -1.15 12.43 -12.00
N TYR A 308 -1.23 11.89 -10.79
CA TYR A 308 -0.03 11.34 -10.20
C TYR A 308 0.59 10.42 -11.26
N PHE A 309 1.85 10.67 -11.56
CA PHE A 309 2.61 9.96 -12.58
C PHE A 309 3.74 9.30 -11.82
N TYR A 310 3.34 8.30 -11.07
CA TYR A 310 4.26 7.63 -10.20
C TYR A 310 5.17 6.71 -11.00
N ASP A 311 6.31 6.36 -10.42
CA ASP A 311 7.14 5.31 -11.00
C ASP A 311 6.39 3.99 -10.90
N ILE A 312 6.15 3.34 -12.03
CA ILE A 312 5.42 2.07 -12.06
C ILE A 312 6.06 0.99 -11.19
N ASN A 313 7.36 1.10 -10.91
CA ASN A 313 8.11 0.17 -10.07
C ASN A 313 7.87 0.37 -8.57
N GLN A 314 7.22 1.46 -8.18
CA GLN A 314 6.99 1.84 -6.78
C GLN A 314 5.57 1.52 -6.30
N TRP A 315 4.74 0.91 -7.15
CA TRP A 315 3.46 0.35 -6.74
C TRP A 315 3.70 -0.89 -5.87
N LYS A 316 3.16 -0.87 -4.65
CA LYS A 316 3.13 -2.05 -3.79
C LYS A 316 1.85 -2.11 -2.96
N ILE A 317 1.60 -3.28 -2.39
CA ILE A 317 0.60 -3.47 -1.34
C ILE A 317 1.23 -3.14 0.02
N ASN A 318 0.46 -2.54 0.93
CA ASN A 318 0.90 -2.27 2.31
C ASN A 318 1.40 -3.55 3.00
N GLU A 319 2.55 -3.46 3.67
CA GLU A 319 3.11 -4.55 4.47
C GLU A 319 2.35 -4.71 5.80
N ASP A 320 1.95 -3.58 6.38
CA ASP A 320 1.16 -3.54 7.62
C ASP A 320 -0.32 -3.70 7.29
N ILE A 321 -0.86 -4.88 7.56
CA ILE A 321 -2.27 -5.19 7.35
C ILE A 321 -3.10 -4.62 8.49
N ASP A 322 -3.97 -3.65 8.19
CA ASP A 322 -4.96 -3.14 9.15
C ASP A 322 -6.08 -4.18 9.34
N VAL A 323 -5.96 -4.98 10.40
CA VAL A 323 -6.92 -6.03 10.76
C VAL A 323 -7.97 -5.50 11.76
N TYR A 324 -9.25 -5.70 11.44
CA TYR A 324 -10.39 -5.36 12.28
C TYR A 324 -11.10 -6.64 12.76
N TYR A 325 -11.31 -6.75 14.07
CA TYR A 325 -11.85 -7.94 14.77
C TYR A 325 -13.32 -7.85 15.17
#